data_AF-A0A946IVI5-F1
#
_entry.id   AF-A0A946IVI5-F1
#
_cell.length_a   1.000
_cell.length_b   1.000
_cell.length_c   1.000
_cell.angle_alpha   90.00
_cell.angle_beta   90.00
_cell.angle_gamma   90.00
#
_symmetry.space_group_name_H-M   'P 1'
#
loop_
_entity.id
_entity.type
_entity.pdbx_description
1 polymer ?
#
loop_
_entity_poly.entity_id
_entity_poly.type
_entity_poly.pdbx_seq_one_letter_code
_entity_poly.pdbx_strand_id
1 'polypeptide(L)'
;MHLLKFTFSIFVATWFVVSAPAISQAGSLLQNLENALMCKCDDKCGKVLINCTCSTSDKTRAKFTKLLDSGLTVDQIIKSQVDEYGETILSAPTKFGFNLTAWVMPFVALIAGGVGVRKIINSWIGKKQEPGSQEKPEEKSATPGKYSKRLQDELDGIEL
;
A
#
# COMPACT_ATOMS: atom_id res chain seq x y z
N MET A 1 1.90 -36.30 -3.42
CA MET A 1 1.29 -36.06 -4.76
C MET A 1 -0.23 -35.83 -4.74
N HIS A 2 -0.98 -36.35 -3.76
CA HIS A 2 -2.43 -36.06 -3.59
C HIS A 2 -2.73 -34.74 -2.85
N LEU A 3 -1.84 -34.29 -1.96
CA LEU A 3 -1.98 -33.01 -1.25
C LEU A 3 -1.93 -31.79 -2.19
N LEU A 4 -1.05 -31.83 -3.20
CA LEU A 4 -0.89 -30.78 -4.22
C LEU A 4 -2.09 -30.72 -5.19
N LYS A 5 -2.71 -31.88 -5.46
CA LYS A 5 -3.96 -31.98 -6.26
C LYS A 5 -5.16 -31.41 -5.50
N PHE A 6 -5.20 -31.60 -4.17
CA PHE A 6 -6.25 -31.05 -3.32
C PHE A 6 -6.17 -29.52 -3.20
N THR A 7 -4.96 -28.96 -3.06
CA THR A 7 -4.76 -27.50 -3.02
C THR A 7 -5.10 -26.84 -4.37
N PHE A 8 -4.81 -27.49 -5.49
CA PHE A 8 -5.16 -27.00 -6.82
C PHE A 8 -6.69 -27.04 -7.07
N SER A 9 -7.38 -28.09 -6.58
CA SER A 9 -8.83 -28.23 -6.73
C SER A 9 -9.63 -27.21 -5.91
N ILE A 10 -9.11 -26.81 -4.73
CA ILE A 10 -9.74 -25.76 -3.91
C ILE A 10 -9.58 -24.38 -4.57
N PHE A 11 -8.44 -24.11 -5.21
CA PHE A 11 -8.15 -22.85 -5.90
C PHE A 11 -8.99 -22.65 -7.17
N VAL A 12 -9.30 -23.73 -7.89
CA VAL A 12 -10.17 -23.68 -9.09
C VAL A 12 -11.65 -23.53 -8.71
N ALA A 13 -12.11 -24.22 -7.65
CA ALA A 13 -13.49 -24.10 -7.18
C ALA A 13 -13.80 -22.72 -6.56
N THR A 14 -12.82 -22.08 -5.93
CA THR A 14 -12.97 -20.68 -5.44
C THR A 14 -12.95 -19.65 -6.55
N TRP A 15 -12.42 -19.97 -7.74
CA TRP A 15 -12.43 -19.07 -8.88
C TRP A 15 -13.76 -19.07 -9.65
N PHE A 16 -14.55 -20.14 -9.56
CA PHE A 16 -15.77 -20.31 -10.37
C PHE A 16 -17.04 -19.67 -9.76
N VAL A 17 -17.01 -19.22 -8.50
CA VAL A 17 -18.19 -18.63 -7.81
C VAL A 17 -18.38 -17.13 -8.12
N VAL A 18 -17.47 -16.48 -8.85
CA VAL A 18 -17.56 -15.05 -9.22
C VAL A 18 -18.26 -14.87 -10.58
N SER A 19 -19.53 -15.27 -10.67
CA SER A 19 -20.38 -14.93 -11.82
C SER A 19 -21.78 -14.53 -11.36
N ALA A 20 -21.84 -13.51 -10.51
CA ALA A 20 -23.08 -12.77 -10.25
C ALA A 20 -23.26 -11.68 -11.33
N PRO A 21 -24.42 -11.57 -12.00
CA PRO A 21 -24.70 -10.43 -12.85
C PRO A 21 -24.82 -9.17 -11.96
N ALA A 22 -24.08 -8.12 -12.30
CA ALA A 22 -24.16 -6.85 -11.59
C ALA A 22 -25.52 -6.21 -11.88
N ILE A 23 -26.32 -5.96 -10.83
CA ILE A 23 -27.58 -5.23 -10.92
C ILE A 23 -27.26 -3.75 -11.16
N SER A 24 -27.59 -3.23 -12.35
CA SER A 24 -27.38 -1.83 -12.73
C SER A 24 -28.25 -0.88 -11.91
N GLN A 25 -27.66 -0.22 -10.92
CA GLN A 25 -28.29 0.86 -10.17
C GLN A 25 -27.84 2.20 -10.77
N ALA A 26 -28.58 2.72 -11.75
CA ALA A 26 -28.21 3.94 -12.47
C ALA A 26 -27.91 5.14 -11.55
N GLY A 27 -28.61 5.27 -10.42
CA GLY A 27 -28.38 6.35 -9.46
C GLY A 27 -27.01 6.31 -8.77
N SER A 28 -26.53 5.12 -8.38
CA SER A 28 -25.20 4.98 -7.77
C SER A 28 -24.10 5.09 -8.82
N LEU A 29 -24.35 4.66 -10.07
CA LEU A 29 -23.41 4.81 -11.18
C LEU A 29 -23.18 6.29 -11.53
N LEU A 30 -24.25 7.10 -11.55
CA LEU A 30 -24.16 8.53 -11.79
C LEU A 30 -23.32 9.22 -10.70
N GLN A 31 -23.59 8.93 -9.42
CA GLN A 31 -22.77 9.47 -8.32
C GLN A 31 -21.30 9.07 -8.41
N ASN A 32 -20.98 7.85 -8.87
CA ASN A 32 -19.60 7.43 -9.09
C ASN A 32 -18.90 8.27 -10.15
N LEU A 33 -19.59 8.59 -11.27
CA LEU A 33 -19.06 9.50 -12.28
C LEU A 33 -18.85 10.91 -11.74
N GLU A 34 -19.82 11.42 -10.98
CA GLU A 34 -19.74 12.74 -10.38
C GLU A 34 -18.61 12.87 -9.37
N ASN A 35 -18.31 11.81 -8.63
CA ASN A 35 -17.17 11.75 -7.70
C ASN A 35 -15.84 11.63 -8.41
N ALA A 36 -15.78 10.93 -9.55
CA ALA A 36 -14.56 10.66 -10.30
C ALA A 36 -14.11 11.83 -11.19
N LEU A 37 -15.01 12.78 -11.51
CA LEU A 37 -14.77 13.83 -12.49
C LEU A 37 -14.90 15.24 -11.89
N MET A 38 -14.09 16.16 -12.38
CA MET A 38 -14.11 17.59 -12.05
C MET A 38 -15.09 18.35 -12.94
N CYS A 39 -15.78 19.36 -12.41
CA CYS A 39 -16.62 20.23 -13.23
C CYS A 39 -15.75 21.17 -14.07
N LYS A 40 -15.95 21.16 -15.39
CA LYS A 40 -15.42 22.16 -16.33
C LYS A 40 -16.39 23.31 -16.48
N CYS A 41 -16.68 23.97 -15.37
CA CYS A 41 -17.53 25.16 -15.41
C CYS A 41 -16.71 26.35 -15.92
N ASP A 42 -17.33 27.22 -16.73
CA ASP A 42 -16.67 28.41 -17.31
C ASP A 42 -16.15 29.38 -16.22
N ASP A 43 -16.80 29.39 -15.06
CA ASP A 43 -16.46 30.22 -13.90
C ASP A 43 -15.24 29.72 -13.09
N LYS A 44 -14.46 28.76 -13.61
CA LYS A 44 -13.28 28.17 -12.95
C LYS A 44 -13.53 27.72 -11.50
N CYS A 45 -14.68 27.09 -11.27
CA CYS A 45 -15.13 26.66 -9.94
C CYS A 45 -14.15 25.69 -9.23
N GLY A 46 -13.42 24.86 -10.00
CA GLY A 46 -12.41 23.94 -9.46
C GLY A 46 -12.97 22.84 -8.54
N LYS A 47 -14.29 22.60 -8.56
CA LYS A 47 -14.95 21.59 -7.73
C LYS A 47 -15.14 20.28 -8.49
N VAL A 48 -15.18 19.20 -7.72
CA VAL A 48 -15.67 17.88 -8.16
C VAL A 48 -17.12 18.02 -8.62
N LEU A 49 -17.52 17.32 -9.68
CA LEU A 49 -18.83 17.44 -10.31
C LEU A 49 -19.98 17.21 -9.32
N ILE A 50 -19.82 16.29 -8.37
CA ILE A 50 -20.82 16.00 -7.33
C ILE A 50 -21.15 17.23 -6.46
N ASN A 51 -20.16 18.09 -6.22
CA ASN A 51 -20.24 19.26 -5.35
C ASN A 51 -20.52 20.56 -6.13
N CYS A 52 -20.78 20.46 -7.43
CA CYS A 52 -21.06 21.60 -8.30
C CYS A 52 -22.54 21.63 -8.70
N THR A 53 -23.10 22.85 -8.71
CA THR A 53 -24.53 23.13 -8.97
C THR A 53 -24.70 24.21 -10.04
N CYS A 54 -23.82 24.25 -11.04
CA CYS A 54 -23.90 25.20 -12.14
C CYS A 54 -24.68 24.61 -13.33
N SER A 55 -25.10 25.46 -14.27
CA SER A 55 -25.85 25.01 -15.45
C SER A 55 -25.07 24.01 -16.31
N THR A 56 -23.73 24.14 -16.36
CA THR A 56 -22.85 23.19 -17.06
C THR A 56 -22.77 21.84 -16.35
N SER A 57 -22.77 21.81 -15.01
CA SER A 57 -22.79 20.54 -14.27
C SER A 57 -24.11 19.81 -14.49
N ASP A 58 -25.24 20.51 -14.52
CA ASP A 58 -26.55 19.90 -14.75
C ASP A 58 -26.65 19.27 -16.15
N LYS A 59 -26.14 19.97 -17.18
CA LYS A 59 -26.03 19.43 -18.54
C LYS A 59 -25.13 18.18 -18.59
N THR A 60 -24.01 18.21 -17.87
CA THR A 60 -23.07 17.09 -17.82
C THR A 60 -23.68 15.87 -17.14
N ARG A 61 -24.40 16.07 -16.02
CA ARG A 61 -25.17 15.01 -15.34
C ARG A 61 -26.20 14.39 -16.27
N ALA A 62 -26.98 15.22 -16.99
CA ALA A 62 -27.95 14.74 -17.96
C ALA A 62 -27.30 13.94 -19.12
N LYS A 63 -26.11 14.36 -19.59
CA LYS A 63 -25.32 13.61 -20.59
C LYS A 63 -24.92 12.24 -20.03
N PHE A 64 -24.38 12.19 -18.82
CA PHE A 64 -23.95 10.94 -18.19
C PHE A 64 -25.10 9.99 -17.92
N THR A 65 -26.26 10.48 -17.46
CA THR A 65 -27.46 9.65 -17.31
C THR A 65 -27.84 8.98 -18.63
N LYS A 66 -27.87 9.74 -19.74
CA LYS A 66 -28.17 9.17 -21.07
C LYS A 66 -27.15 8.11 -21.50
N LEU A 67 -25.86 8.31 -21.21
CA LEU A 67 -24.83 7.33 -21.52
C LEU A 67 -24.99 6.05 -20.69
N LEU A 68 -25.29 6.18 -19.40
CA LEU A 68 -25.59 5.04 -18.54
C LEU A 68 -26.85 4.29 -19.00
N ASP A 69 -27.90 5.02 -19.40
CA ASP A 69 -29.15 4.45 -19.92
C ASP A 69 -28.92 3.71 -21.26
N SER A 70 -27.94 4.13 -22.05
CA SER A 70 -27.53 3.43 -23.27
C SER A 70 -26.68 2.17 -23.02
N GLY A 71 -26.41 1.83 -21.76
CA GLY A 71 -25.72 0.61 -21.35
C GLY A 71 -24.21 0.74 -21.23
N LEU A 72 -23.64 1.96 -21.34
CA LEU A 72 -22.22 2.18 -21.10
C LEU A 72 -21.92 2.06 -19.60
N THR A 73 -20.74 1.53 -19.28
CA THR A 73 -20.26 1.43 -17.90
C THR A 73 -19.58 2.72 -17.45
N VAL A 74 -19.52 2.93 -16.13
CA VAL A 74 -18.84 4.09 -15.51
C VAL A 74 -17.40 4.22 -16.01
N ASP A 75 -16.63 3.12 -16.03
CA ASP A 75 -15.24 3.15 -16.48
C ASP A 75 -15.09 3.53 -17.97
N GLN A 76 -16.03 3.10 -18.82
CA GLN A 76 -16.02 3.47 -20.24
C GLN A 76 -16.29 4.97 -20.41
N ILE A 77 -17.24 5.51 -19.67
CA ILE A 77 -17.57 6.94 -19.70
C ILE A 77 -16.38 7.76 -19.18
N ILE A 78 -15.78 7.38 -18.05
CA ILE A 78 -14.58 8.04 -17.52
C ILE A 78 -13.45 8.02 -18.53
N LYS A 79 -13.17 6.86 -19.14
CA LYS A 79 -12.12 6.72 -20.15
C LYS A 79 -12.36 7.66 -21.34
N SER A 80 -13.61 7.75 -21.82
CA SER A 80 -13.95 8.67 -22.91
C SER A 80 -13.72 10.14 -22.53
N GLN A 81 -14.03 10.50 -21.28
CA GLN A 81 -13.83 11.86 -20.78
C GLN A 81 -12.35 12.18 -20.58
N VAL A 82 -11.53 11.22 -20.16
CA VAL A 82 -10.08 11.36 -20.04
C VAL A 82 -9.42 11.46 -21.41
N ASP A 83 -9.93 10.75 -22.42
CA ASP A 83 -9.44 10.85 -23.80
C ASP A 83 -9.70 12.25 -24.39
N GLU A 84 -10.88 12.83 -24.10
CA GLU A 84 -11.27 14.15 -24.62
C GLU A 84 -10.62 15.32 -23.85
N TYR A 85 -10.52 15.24 -22.51
CA TYR A 85 -10.09 16.36 -21.65
C TYR A 85 -8.73 16.14 -20.95
N GLY A 86 -8.11 14.98 -21.15
CA GLY A 86 -6.89 14.56 -20.45
C GLY A 86 -7.13 14.15 -19.00
N GLU A 87 -6.07 13.73 -18.31
CA GLU A 87 -6.15 13.29 -16.90
C GLU A 87 -6.57 14.40 -15.92
N THR A 88 -6.49 15.67 -16.33
CA THR A 88 -6.90 16.82 -15.50
C THR A 88 -8.39 16.87 -15.19
N ILE A 89 -9.21 16.10 -15.92
CA ILE A 89 -10.64 16.00 -15.64
C ILE A 89 -10.93 15.07 -14.47
N LEU A 90 -10.01 14.19 -14.10
CA LEU A 90 -10.21 13.27 -13.00
C LEU A 90 -10.08 14.00 -11.68
N SER A 91 -10.94 13.65 -10.72
CA SER A 91 -10.86 14.18 -9.37
C SER A 91 -9.68 13.61 -8.58
N ALA A 92 -9.22 12.43 -8.97
CA ALA A 92 -8.07 11.75 -8.40
C ALA A 92 -7.12 11.33 -9.52
N PRO A 93 -5.80 11.31 -9.26
CA PRO A 93 -4.85 10.82 -10.24
C PRO A 93 -5.13 9.37 -10.66
N THR A 94 -4.77 9.03 -11.90
CA THR A 94 -4.89 7.66 -12.41
C THR A 94 -4.00 6.72 -11.60
N LYS A 95 -4.46 5.50 -11.34
CA LYS A 95 -3.68 4.48 -10.59
C LYS A 95 -2.66 3.74 -11.46
N PHE A 96 -2.30 4.29 -12.62
CA PHE A 96 -1.45 3.64 -13.61
C PHE A 96 -0.28 4.56 -13.99
N GLY A 97 0.77 3.98 -14.58
CA GLY A 97 1.94 4.74 -15.03
C GLY A 97 2.77 5.35 -13.90
N PHE A 98 3.22 6.59 -14.09
CA PHE A 98 4.12 7.28 -13.14
C PHE A 98 3.48 7.52 -11.77
N ASN A 99 2.15 7.68 -11.72
CA ASN A 99 1.45 7.89 -10.45
C ASN A 99 1.56 6.69 -9.51
N LEU A 100 1.61 5.48 -10.06
CA LEU A 100 1.77 4.26 -9.29
C LEU A 100 3.13 4.22 -8.57
N THR A 101 4.18 4.78 -9.18
CA THR A 101 5.50 4.86 -8.57
C THR A 101 5.47 5.63 -7.26
N ALA A 102 4.68 6.71 -7.16
CA ALA A 102 4.54 7.47 -5.92
C ALA A 102 3.90 6.63 -4.79
N TRP A 103 3.02 5.69 -5.14
CA TRP A 103 2.39 4.77 -4.19
C TRP A 103 3.29 3.59 -3.79
N VAL A 104 4.10 3.07 -4.72
CA VAL A 104 4.96 1.89 -4.49
C VAL A 104 6.31 2.28 -3.87
N MET A 105 6.84 3.46 -4.19
CA MET A 105 8.11 4.00 -3.71
C MET A 105 8.33 3.88 -2.19
N PRO A 106 7.36 4.25 -1.32
CA PRO A 106 7.57 4.18 0.14
C PRO A 106 7.91 2.76 0.61
N PHE A 107 7.23 1.75 0.08
CA PHE A 107 7.47 0.35 0.43
C PHE A 107 8.82 -0.13 -0.10
N VAL A 108 9.16 0.23 -1.34
CA VAL A 108 10.45 -0.09 -1.93
C VAL A 108 11.59 0.53 -1.13
N ALA A 109 11.46 1.81 -0.75
CA ALA A 109 12.45 2.52 0.05
C ALA A 109 12.64 1.88 1.43
N LEU A 110 11.56 1.49 2.11
CA LEU A 110 11.63 0.80 3.39
C LEU A 110 12.33 -0.56 3.29
N ILE A 111 11.97 -1.37 2.28
CA ILE A 111 12.60 -2.68 2.06
C ILE A 111 14.08 -2.50 1.74
N ALA A 112 14.41 -1.61 0.82
CA ALA A 112 15.79 -1.34 0.42
C ALA A 112 16.63 -0.83 1.61
N GLY A 113 16.08 0.10 2.40
CA GLY A 113 16.72 0.60 3.62
C GLY A 113 16.95 -0.50 4.66
N GLY A 114 15.92 -1.31 4.94
CA GLY A 114 16.02 -2.43 5.89
C GLY A 114 17.06 -3.48 5.48
N VAL A 115 17.08 -3.85 4.19
CA VAL A 115 18.09 -4.77 3.64
C VAL A 115 19.49 -4.16 3.71
N GLY A 116 19.62 -2.87 3.41
CA GLY A 116 20.88 -2.13 3.51
C GLY A 116 21.45 -2.15 4.93
N VAL A 117 20.64 -1.79 5.92
CA VAL A 117 21.02 -1.83 7.35
C VAL A 117 21.43 -3.24 7.76
N ARG A 118 20.64 -4.26 7.41
CA ARG A 118 20.95 -5.66 7.72
C ARG A 118 22.30 -6.11 7.13
N LYS A 119 22.59 -5.72 5.89
CA LYS A 119 23.88 -6.05 5.25
C LYS A 119 25.06 -5.37 5.94
N ILE A 120 24.91 -4.10 6.34
CA ILE A 120 25.94 -3.36 7.07
C ILE A 120 26.23 -4.04 8.41
N ILE A 121 25.18 -4.35 9.18
CA ILE A 121 25.30 -5.04 10.47
C ILE A 121 25.97 -6.41 10.30
N ASN A 122 25.53 -7.22 9.33
CA ASN A 122 26.12 -8.53 9.08
C ASN A 122 27.59 -8.46 8.65
N SER A 123 27.97 -7.42 7.90
CA SER A 123 29.38 -7.20 7.49
C SER A 123 30.28 -6.84 8.68
N TRP A 124 29.73 -6.16 9.70
CA TRP A 124 30.47 -5.82 10.92
C TRP A 124 30.58 -6.99 11.89
N ILE A 125 29.53 -7.82 12.00
CA ILE A 125 29.50 -8.98 12.90
C ILE A 125 30.24 -10.19 12.31
N GLY A 126 30.17 -10.39 10.99
CA GLY A 126 30.77 -11.53 10.30
C GLY A 126 32.31 -11.56 10.31
N LYS A 127 32.98 -10.51 10.78
CA LYS A 127 34.44 -10.50 10.99
C LYS A 127 34.88 -11.18 12.30
N LYS A 128 33.96 -11.77 13.07
CA LYS A 128 34.26 -12.34 14.41
C LYS A 128 33.96 -13.82 14.63
N GLN A 129 33.64 -14.63 13.62
CA GLN A 129 33.46 -16.07 13.81
C GLN A 129 34.54 -16.90 13.10
N GLU A 130 35.53 -17.33 13.89
CA GLU A 130 36.10 -18.66 13.75
C GLU A 130 35.03 -19.72 14.10
N PRO A 131 34.98 -20.87 13.42
CA PRO A 131 34.03 -21.93 13.70
C PRO A 131 34.58 -22.84 14.81
N GLY A 132 33.96 -22.84 16.00
CA GLY A 132 34.33 -23.79 17.04
C GLY A 132 33.47 -23.74 18.29
N SER A 133 32.71 -24.83 18.48
CA SER A 133 32.07 -25.29 19.72
C SER A 133 30.73 -24.68 20.13
N GLN A 134 29.72 -25.54 20.08
CA GLN A 134 28.47 -25.43 20.82
C GLN A 134 28.73 -25.74 22.31
N GLU A 135 28.15 -24.96 23.24
CA GLU A 135 27.48 -25.51 24.43
C GLU A 135 26.59 -24.45 25.13
N LYS A 136 25.33 -24.85 25.36
CA LYS A 136 24.33 -24.52 26.39
C LYS A 136 24.39 -23.19 27.19
N PRO A 137 23.24 -22.53 27.46
CA PRO A 137 23.19 -21.29 28.24
C PRO A 137 23.42 -21.60 29.73
N GLU A 138 24.57 -21.20 30.24
CA GLU A 138 24.82 -21.05 31.67
C GLU A 138 25.17 -19.59 31.97
N GLU A 139 24.31 -19.01 32.79
CA GLU A 139 24.38 -17.70 33.40
C GLU A 139 25.71 -17.55 34.16
N LYS A 140 26.67 -16.81 33.58
CA LYS A 140 27.80 -16.30 34.33
C LYS A 140 28.10 -14.86 33.91
N SER A 141 27.79 -13.98 34.85
CA SER A 141 28.11 -12.57 34.91
C SER A 141 29.32 -12.17 34.07
N ALA A 142 29.07 -11.30 33.11
CA ALA A 142 30.10 -10.56 32.41
C ALA A 142 30.74 -9.58 33.40
N THR A 143 31.80 -10.01 34.10
CA THR A 143 33.00 -9.24 34.44
C THR A 143 34.03 -10.14 35.13
N PRO A 144 35.13 -10.56 34.45
CA PRO A 144 36.12 -11.46 35.02
C PRO A 144 37.23 -10.67 35.73
N GLY A 145 37.41 -10.93 37.03
CA GLY A 145 38.66 -10.75 37.80
C GLY A 145 39.06 -9.33 38.20
N LYS A 146 38.96 -8.34 37.31
CA LYS A 146 39.50 -7.00 37.60
C LYS A 146 38.67 -6.22 38.61
N TYR A 147 37.33 -6.34 38.52
CA TYR A 147 36.41 -5.60 39.37
C TYR A 147 36.14 -6.32 40.69
N SER A 148 36.13 -7.66 40.69
CA SER A 148 35.99 -8.44 41.93
C SER A 148 37.14 -8.19 42.90
N LYS A 149 38.37 -8.04 42.38
CA LYS A 149 39.55 -7.74 43.21
C LYS A 149 39.54 -6.32 43.79
N ARG A 150 39.04 -5.35 43.00
CA ARG A 150 38.80 -3.97 43.44
C ARG A 150 37.72 -3.87 44.51
N LEU A 151 36.64 -4.66 44.41
CA LEU A 151 35.60 -4.69 45.44
C LEU A 151 36.13 -5.29 46.76
N GLN A 152 37.03 -6.26 46.71
CA GLN A 152 37.63 -6.85 47.92
C GLN A 152 38.57 -5.87 48.64
N ASP A 153 39.43 -5.17 47.89
CA ASP A 153 40.32 -4.12 48.44
C ASP A 153 39.54 -3.00 49.15
N GLU A 154 38.39 -2.60 48.60
CA GLU A 154 37.55 -1.55 49.21
C GLU A 154 36.82 -2.07 50.46
N LEU A 155 36.43 -3.35 50.49
CA LEU A 155 35.71 -3.93 51.64
C LEU A 155 36.63 -4.09 52.85
N ASP A 156 37.86 -4.57 52.63
CA ASP A 156 38.89 -4.67 53.69
C ASP A 156 39.29 -3.30 54.26
N GLY A 157 39.15 -2.23 53.47
CA GLY A 157 39.41 -0.85 53.89
C GLY A 157 38.30 -0.21 54.74
N ILE A 158 37.09 -0.79 54.76
CA ILE A 158 35.94 -0.28 55.53
C ILE A 158 35.76 -1.03 56.85
N GLU A 159 36.34 -2.22 57.00
CA GLU A 159 36.31 -3.02 58.25
C GLU A 159 37.45 -2.69 59.24
N LEU A 160 38.19 -1.61 59.01
CA LEU A 160 39.22 -1.03 59.90
C LEU A 160 38.76 0.31 60.50
#